data_AF-A0A257KC90-F1
#
_entry.id   AF-A0A257KC90-F1
#
_cell.length_a   1.000
_cell.length_b   1.000
_cell.length_c   1.000
_cell.angle_alpha   90.00
_cell.angle_beta   90.00
_cell.angle_gamma   90.00
#
_symmetry.space_group_name_H-M   'P 1'
#
loop_
_entity.id
_entity.type
_entity.pdbx_description
1 polymer ?
#
loop_
_entity_poly.entity_id
_entity_poly.type
_entity_poly.pdbx_seq_one_letter_code
_entity_poly.pdbx_strand_id
1 'polypeptide(L)'
;MNKILIFLMIFLLVACASERKTKLKSQREHWEYSSWNSKFKDRAICLCVLYGQNNASLIEKISNNDRSFRDPLSQAIFDSVILTNLKKVIVTINTDSIYRIGRVAEALKGKHIFSTCLRFYKSKTLDSITRNQKRYWKSIKDIDTIIKKKVPDF
;
A
#
# COMPACT_ATOMS: atom_id res chain seq x y z
N MET A 1 28.69 -9.61 42.95
CA MET A 1 28.08 -8.83 41.86
C MET A 1 27.14 -7.79 42.48
N ASN A 2 27.50 -6.51 42.43
CA ASN A 2 26.81 -5.46 43.19
C ASN A 2 25.35 -5.34 42.76
N LYS A 3 24.41 -5.44 43.71
CA LYS A 3 22.96 -5.27 43.48
C LYS A 3 22.64 -3.92 42.80
N ILE A 4 23.44 -2.90 43.10
CA ILE A 4 23.39 -1.56 42.47
C ILE A 4 23.70 -1.64 40.96
N LEU A 5 24.68 -2.45 40.56
CA LEU A 5 25.08 -2.61 39.16
C LEU A 5 23.99 -3.31 38.34
N ILE A 6 23.31 -4.29 38.95
CA ILE A 6 22.15 -4.97 38.35
C ILE A 6 20.99 -3.99 38.18
N PHE A 7 20.72 -3.15 39.19
CA PHE A 7 19.66 -2.15 39.14
C PHE A 7 19.91 -1.09 38.05
N LEU A 8 21.15 -0.60 37.94
CA LEU A 8 21.58 0.31 36.87
C LEU A 8 21.43 -0.31 35.48
N MET A 9 21.80 -1.59 35.32
CA MET A 9 21.67 -2.28 34.05
C MET A 9 20.21 -2.49 33.65
N ILE A 10 19.33 -2.84 34.60
CA ILE A 10 17.87 -2.93 34.36
C ILE A 10 17.30 -1.56 33.99
N PHE A 11 17.70 -0.49 34.66
CA PHE A 11 17.21 0.86 34.39
C PHE A 11 17.58 1.33 32.97
N LEU A 12 18.81 1.06 32.53
CA LEU A 12 19.27 1.37 31.16
C LEU A 12 18.47 0.60 30.09
N LEU A 13 18.16 -0.67 30.34
CA LEU A 13 17.34 -1.48 29.42
C LEU A 13 15.90 -0.96 29.30
N VAL A 14 15.29 -0.54 30.41
CA VAL A 14 13.93 0.02 30.43
C VAL A 14 13.88 1.39 29.73
N ALA A 15 14.87 2.25 29.96
CA ALA A 15 14.97 3.55 29.32
C ALA A 15 15.05 3.43 27.78
N CYS A 16 15.94 2.56 27.28
CA CYS A 16 16.11 2.31 25.84
C CYS A 16 14.83 1.74 25.18
N ALA A 17 14.09 0.87 25.89
CA ALA A 17 12.81 0.34 25.42
C ALA A 17 11.72 1.44 25.32
N SER A 18 11.70 2.38 26.27
CA SER A 18 10.75 3.48 26.28
C SER A 18 10.98 4.47 25.13
N GLU A 19 12.23 4.83 24.86
CA GLU A 19 12.60 5.74 23.77
C GLU A 19 12.21 5.15 22.40
N ARG A 20 12.49 3.86 22.19
CA ARG A 20 12.10 3.15 20.97
C ARG A 20 10.59 3.15 20.75
N LYS A 21 9.81 2.95 21.82
CA LYS A 21 8.34 2.96 21.77
C LYS A 21 7.82 4.36 21.41
N THR A 22 8.40 5.40 22.00
CA THR A 22 8.04 6.80 21.71
C THR A 22 8.38 7.18 20.28
N LYS A 23 9.56 6.81 19.79
CA LYS A 23 9.97 7.03 18.40
C LYS A 23 9.03 6.34 17.41
N LEU A 24 8.69 5.07 17.63
CA LEU A 24 7.77 4.34 16.75
C LEU A 24 6.35 4.93 16.78
N LYS A 25 5.89 5.41 17.94
CA LYS A 25 4.60 6.10 18.06
C LYS A 25 4.61 7.38 17.22
N SER A 26 5.64 8.21 17.36
CA SER A 26 5.78 9.45 16.58
C SER A 26 5.86 9.17 15.08
N GLN A 27 6.61 8.16 14.63
CA GLN A 27 6.63 7.74 13.23
C GLN A 27 5.22 7.36 12.73
N ARG A 28 4.46 6.58 13.51
CA ARG A 28 3.10 6.18 13.13
C ARG A 28 2.11 7.34 13.07
N GLU A 29 2.28 8.34 13.94
CA GLU A 29 1.51 9.58 13.91
C GLU A 29 1.87 10.42 12.68
N HIS A 30 3.16 10.56 12.38
CA HIS A 30 3.67 11.23 11.18
C HIS A 30 3.13 10.61 9.89
N TRP A 31 3.06 9.29 9.82
CA TRP A 31 2.48 8.56 8.68
C TRP A 31 0.94 8.47 8.70
N GLU A 32 0.29 9.13 9.67
CA GLU A 32 -1.17 9.20 9.86
C GLU A 32 -1.83 7.83 9.98
N TYR A 33 -1.32 6.98 10.87
CA TYR A 33 -1.82 5.61 11.07
C TYR A 33 -3.35 5.49 11.25
N SER A 34 -4.00 6.50 11.83
CA SER A 34 -5.47 6.54 11.97
C SER A 34 -6.20 6.37 10.63
N SER A 35 -5.59 6.85 9.54
CA SER A 35 -6.08 6.74 8.17
C SER A 35 -5.62 5.49 7.41
N TRP A 36 -4.98 4.51 8.09
CA TRP A 36 -4.40 3.33 7.44
C TRP A 36 -5.33 2.62 6.43
N ASN A 37 -6.59 2.42 6.82
CA ASN A 37 -7.55 1.70 5.99
C ASN A 37 -7.86 2.47 4.70
N SER A 38 -8.06 3.79 4.77
CA SER A 38 -8.31 4.60 3.58
C SER A 38 -7.06 4.65 2.72
N LYS A 39 -5.88 4.97 3.29
CA LYS A 39 -4.61 5.00 2.54
C LYS A 39 -4.33 3.70 1.76
N PHE A 40 -4.53 2.55 2.39
CA PHE A 40 -4.34 1.26 1.72
C PHE A 40 -5.33 1.06 0.56
N LYS A 41 -6.62 1.36 0.77
CA LYS A 41 -7.66 1.17 -0.24
C LYS A 41 -7.55 2.19 -1.37
N ASP A 42 -7.17 3.42 -1.05
CA ASP A 42 -6.94 4.51 -2.00
C ASP A 42 -5.74 4.19 -2.89
N ARG A 43 -4.63 3.70 -2.31
CA ARG A 43 -3.52 3.16 -3.09
C ARG A 43 -3.97 2.01 -4.00
N ALA A 44 -4.84 1.12 -3.52
CA ALA A 44 -5.32 -0.01 -4.30
C ALA A 44 -6.16 0.39 -5.51
N ILE A 45 -7.05 1.39 -5.37
CA ILE A 45 -7.81 1.90 -6.51
C ILE A 45 -6.92 2.67 -7.49
N CYS A 46 -5.95 3.47 -7.00
CA CYS A 46 -4.98 4.16 -7.86
C CYS A 46 -4.18 3.17 -8.71
N LEU A 47 -3.61 2.13 -8.09
CA LEU A 47 -2.87 1.09 -8.81
C LEU A 47 -3.78 0.30 -9.76
N CYS A 48 -5.02 0.02 -9.38
CA CYS A 48 -5.97 -0.64 -10.27
C CYS A 48 -6.23 0.18 -11.54
N VAL A 49 -6.48 1.48 -11.40
CA VAL A 49 -6.74 2.38 -12.53
C VAL A 49 -5.51 2.51 -13.42
N LEU A 50 -4.33 2.65 -12.80
CA LEU A 50 -3.06 2.77 -13.50
C LEU A 50 -2.72 1.50 -14.31
N TYR A 51 -2.68 0.34 -13.66
CA TYR A 51 -2.32 -0.92 -14.32
C TYR A 51 -3.44 -1.49 -15.18
N GLY A 52 -4.71 -1.11 -14.93
CA GLY A 52 -5.85 -1.46 -15.77
C GLY A 52 -5.75 -0.88 -17.19
N GLN A 53 -4.96 0.19 -17.40
CA GLN A 53 -4.69 0.73 -18.73
C GLN A 53 -3.99 -0.31 -19.62
N ASN A 54 -3.15 -1.18 -19.02
CA ASN A 54 -2.29 -2.14 -19.73
C ASN A 54 -1.43 -1.47 -20.81
N ASN A 55 -0.89 -0.28 -20.53
CA ASN A 55 -0.01 0.47 -21.43
C ASN A 55 1.21 0.93 -20.64
N ALA A 56 2.36 0.29 -20.85
CA ALA A 56 3.58 0.53 -20.08
C ALA A 56 4.07 1.99 -20.21
N SER A 57 4.04 2.56 -21.41
CA SER A 57 4.46 3.96 -21.65
C SER A 57 3.57 4.95 -20.90
N LEU A 58 2.25 4.73 -20.88
CA LEU A 58 1.33 5.58 -20.13
C LEU A 58 1.53 5.43 -18.63
N ILE A 59 1.70 4.19 -18.15
CA ILE A 59 1.95 3.90 -16.73
C ILE A 59 3.22 4.61 -16.25
N GLU A 60 4.30 4.52 -17.02
CA GLU A 60 5.57 5.19 -16.73
C GLU A 60 5.41 6.71 -16.71
N LYS A 61 4.79 7.29 -17.74
CA LYS A 61 4.54 8.74 -17.80
C LYS A 61 3.73 9.24 -16.61
N ILE A 62 2.66 8.54 -16.22
CA ILE A 62 1.85 8.93 -15.05
C ILE A 62 2.69 8.81 -13.79
N SER A 63 3.38 7.68 -13.58
CA SER A 63 4.17 7.43 -12.36
C SER A 63 5.30 8.44 -12.17
N ASN A 64 5.91 8.90 -13.27
CA ASN A 64 7.03 9.85 -13.24
C ASN A 64 6.59 11.30 -13.03
N ASN A 65 5.40 11.67 -13.53
CA ASN A 65 4.92 13.05 -13.49
C ASN A 65 3.99 13.32 -12.31
N ASP A 66 3.21 12.34 -11.88
CA ASP A 66 2.26 12.49 -10.78
C ASP A 66 2.87 12.00 -9.45
N ARG A 67 3.19 12.97 -8.58
CA ARG A 67 3.76 12.69 -7.25
C ARG A 67 2.83 11.88 -6.35
N SER A 68 1.52 11.88 -6.58
CA SER A 68 0.58 11.07 -5.79
C SER A 68 0.84 9.56 -5.93
N PHE A 69 1.50 9.13 -7.02
CA PHE A 69 1.91 7.74 -7.21
C PHE A 69 3.24 7.38 -6.53
N ARG A 70 3.98 8.38 -6.02
CA ARG A 70 5.32 8.22 -5.43
C ARG A 70 5.35 8.25 -3.90
N ASP A 71 4.22 7.99 -3.23
CA ASP A 71 4.21 7.87 -1.76
C ASP A 71 5.15 6.72 -1.32
N PRO A 72 6.24 7.01 -0.60
CA PRO A 72 7.29 6.04 -0.28
C PRO A 72 6.80 4.96 0.69
N LEU A 73 5.93 5.32 1.62
CA LEU A 73 5.32 4.39 2.56
C LEU A 73 4.47 3.36 1.84
N SER A 74 3.59 3.82 0.94
CA SER A 74 2.74 2.96 0.11
C SER A 74 3.56 2.03 -0.76
N GLN A 75 4.60 2.55 -1.43
CA GLN A 75 5.50 1.75 -2.25
C GLN A 75 6.23 0.68 -1.44
N ALA A 76 6.75 1.05 -0.27
CA ALA A 76 7.51 0.14 0.56
C ALA A 76 6.66 -0.97 1.20
N ILE A 77 5.40 -0.66 1.53
CA ILE A 77 4.58 -1.51 2.42
C ILE A 77 3.35 -2.09 1.72
N PHE A 78 2.67 -1.32 0.86
CA PHE A 78 1.37 -1.71 0.31
C PHE A 78 1.49 -2.39 -1.05
N ASP A 79 2.31 -1.82 -1.93
CA ASP A 79 2.28 -2.11 -3.38
C ASP A 79 2.46 -3.59 -3.71
N SER A 80 3.43 -4.27 -3.10
CA SER A 80 3.67 -5.70 -3.37
C SER A 80 2.42 -6.55 -3.14
N VAL A 81 1.70 -6.29 -2.05
CA VAL A 81 0.49 -7.03 -1.66
C VAL A 81 -0.68 -6.63 -2.53
N ILE A 82 -0.84 -5.33 -2.78
CA ILE A 82 -1.90 -4.81 -3.65
C ILE A 82 -1.75 -5.38 -5.07
N LEU A 83 -0.57 -5.23 -5.68
CA LEU A 83 -0.30 -5.66 -7.06
C LEU A 83 -0.53 -7.16 -7.24
N THR A 84 -0.13 -7.97 -6.24
CA THR A 84 -0.40 -9.42 -6.26
C THR A 84 -1.90 -9.72 -6.35
N ASN A 85 -2.73 -9.00 -5.60
CA ASN A 85 -4.17 -9.19 -5.58
C ASN A 85 -4.88 -8.53 -6.79
N LEU A 86 -4.30 -7.50 -7.38
CA LEU A 86 -4.84 -6.83 -8.56
C LEU A 86 -4.72 -7.65 -9.84
N LYS A 87 -3.80 -8.63 -9.92
CA LYS A 87 -3.61 -9.45 -11.13
C LYS A 87 -4.92 -10.00 -11.69
N LYS A 88 -5.78 -10.57 -10.83
CA LYS A 88 -7.09 -11.12 -11.24
C LYS A 88 -8.04 -10.03 -11.73
N VAL A 89 -8.05 -8.87 -11.07
CA VAL A 89 -8.89 -7.73 -11.44
C VAL A 89 -8.50 -7.18 -12.81
N ILE A 90 -7.19 -7.05 -13.07
CA ILE A 90 -6.65 -6.58 -14.35
C ILE A 90 -6.98 -7.56 -15.48
N VAL A 91 -6.89 -8.87 -15.22
CA VAL A 91 -7.33 -9.89 -16.19
C VAL A 91 -8.80 -9.67 -16.56
N THR A 92 -9.68 -9.50 -15.57
CA THR A 92 -11.11 -9.21 -15.83
C THR A 92 -11.30 -7.96 -16.68
N ILE A 93 -10.59 -6.86 -16.39
CA ILE A 93 -10.65 -5.61 -17.17
C ILE A 93 -10.31 -5.87 -18.65
N ASN A 94 -9.25 -6.64 -18.92
CA ASN A 94 -8.81 -6.92 -20.27
C ASN A 94 -9.77 -7.87 -21.00
N THR A 95 -10.24 -8.91 -20.31
CA THR A 95 -11.15 -9.91 -20.86
C THR A 95 -12.52 -9.33 -21.21
N ASP A 96 -13.10 -8.52 -20.32
CA ASP A 96 -14.39 -7.84 -20.55
C ASP A 96 -14.32 -6.91 -21.77
N SER A 97 -13.16 -6.29 -22.02
CA SER A 97 -12.93 -5.44 -23.18
C SER A 97 -12.93 -6.22 -24.49
N ILE A 98 -12.30 -7.41 -24.53
CA ILE A 98 -12.18 -8.23 -25.74
C ILE A 98 -13.55 -8.78 -26.14
N TYR A 99 -14.31 -9.34 -25.19
CA TYR A 99 -15.59 -10.01 -25.48
C TYR A 99 -16.71 -9.09 -25.96
N ARG A 100 -16.52 -7.77 -25.89
CA ARG A 100 -17.52 -6.77 -26.29
C ARG A 100 -17.27 -6.15 -27.66
N ILE A 101 -16.10 -6.37 -28.24
CA ILE A 101 -15.80 -5.91 -29.61
C ILE A 101 -16.83 -6.54 -30.56
N GLY A 102 -17.54 -5.70 -31.31
CA GLY A 102 -18.58 -6.12 -32.26
C GLY A 102 -19.92 -6.54 -31.63
N ARG A 103 -20.08 -6.51 -30.30
CA ARG A 103 -21.32 -6.90 -29.60
C ARG A 103 -22.08 -5.77 -28.92
N VAL A 104 -21.47 -4.58 -28.81
CA VAL A 104 -22.09 -3.39 -28.22
C VAL A 104 -21.93 -2.19 -29.16
N ALA A 105 -22.79 -1.19 -28.96
CA ALA A 105 -22.68 0.10 -29.64
C ALA A 105 -21.25 0.65 -29.52
N GLU A 106 -20.77 1.33 -30.57
CA GLU A 106 -19.40 1.83 -30.65
C GLU A 106 -18.99 2.70 -29.47
N ALA A 107 -19.87 3.58 -29.01
CA ALA A 107 -19.67 4.42 -27.84
C ALA A 107 -19.50 3.64 -26.51
N LEU A 108 -19.90 2.36 -26.48
CA LEU A 108 -19.78 1.46 -25.34
C LEU A 108 -18.66 0.42 -25.52
N LYS A 109 -17.87 0.51 -26.60
CA LYS A 109 -16.68 -0.31 -26.79
C LYS A 109 -15.55 0.26 -25.92
N GLY A 110 -14.82 -0.63 -25.24
CA GLY A 110 -13.63 -0.25 -24.47
C GLY A 110 -13.55 -0.89 -23.09
N LYS A 111 -12.47 -0.57 -22.38
CA LYS A 111 -12.19 -1.10 -21.04
C LYS A 111 -13.02 -0.38 -19.99
N HIS A 112 -13.70 -1.15 -19.16
CA HIS A 112 -14.50 -0.64 -18.04
C HIS A 112 -13.66 -0.46 -16.75
N ILE A 113 -12.47 0.13 -16.89
CA ILE A 113 -11.43 0.21 -15.84
C ILE A 113 -12.01 0.79 -14.56
N PHE A 114 -12.59 1.98 -14.61
CA PHE A 114 -13.11 2.67 -13.43
C PHE A 114 -14.19 1.85 -12.71
N SER A 115 -15.15 1.29 -13.44
CA SER A 115 -16.23 0.51 -12.81
C SER A 115 -15.71 -0.78 -12.16
N THR A 116 -14.74 -1.46 -12.77
CA THR A 116 -14.14 -2.67 -12.21
C THR A 116 -13.24 -2.35 -11.02
N CYS A 117 -12.46 -1.28 -11.07
CA CYS A 117 -11.66 -0.82 -9.95
C CYS A 117 -12.52 -0.32 -8.79
N LEU A 118 -13.64 0.37 -9.04
CA LEU A 118 -14.61 0.75 -8.01
C LEU A 118 -15.27 -0.46 -7.35
N ARG A 119 -15.63 -1.50 -8.13
CA ARG A 119 -16.11 -2.77 -7.59
C ARG A 119 -15.07 -3.41 -6.68
N PHE A 120 -13.80 -3.43 -7.10
CA PHE A 120 -12.71 -3.95 -6.27
C PHE A 120 -12.51 -3.12 -4.99
N TYR A 121 -12.56 -1.79 -5.09
CA TYR A 121 -12.46 -0.87 -3.94
C TYR A 121 -13.54 -1.15 -2.88
N LYS A 122 -14.76 -1.44 -3.32
CA LYS A 122 -15.90 -1.77 -2.45
C LYS A 122 -15.97 -3.25 -2.05
N SER A 123 -15.01 -4.09 -2.45
CA SER A 123 -15.09 -5.53 -2.26
C SER A 123 -14.72 -5.98 -0.85
N LYS A 124 -15.42 -7.00 -0.35
CA LYS A 124 -15.06 -7.72 0.90
C LYS A 124 -13.65 -8.30 0.85
N THR A 125 -13.18 -8.64 -0.35
CA THR A 125 -11.81 -9.12 -0.60
C THR A 125 -10.79 -8.06 -0.22
N LEU A 126 -10.91 -6.84 -0.75
CA LEU A 126 -10.02 -5.75 -0.41
C LEU A 126 -10.12 -5.37 1.07
N ASP A 127 -11.32 -5.41 1.66
CA ASP A 127 -11.49 -5.19 3.10
C ASP A 127 -10.73 -6.22 3.95
N SER A 128 -10.77 -7.49 3.54
CA SER A 128 -10.05 -8.58 4.22
C SER A 128 -8.54 -8.38 4.15
N ILE A 129 -8.03 -8.07 2.95
CA ILE A 129 -6.60 -7.78 2.72
C ILE A 129 -6.16 -6.58 3.56
N THR A 130 -6.96 -5.51 3.58
CA THR A 130 -6.68 -4.29 4.36
C THR A 130 -6.56 -4.60 5.85
N ARG A 131 -7.48 -5.40 6.41
CA ARG A 131 -7.42 -5.82 7.82
C ARG A 131 -6.18 -6.65 8.13
N ASN A 132 -5.81 -7.58 7.25
CA ASN A 132 -4.61 -8.39 7.42
C ASN A 132 -3.34 -7.52 7.35
N GLN A 133 -3.27 -6.59 6.40
CA GLN A 133 -2.14 -5.68 6.27
C GLN A 133 -2.03 -4.70 7.43
N LYS A 134 -3.15 -4.29 8.04
CA LYS A 134 -3.12 -3.51 9.28
C LYS A 134 -2.43 -4.25 10.43
N ARG A 135 -2.54 -5.59 10.49
CA ARG A 135 -1.84 -6.41 11.50
C ARG A 135 -0.34 -6.45 11.21
N TYR A 136 0.06 -6.65 9.95
CA TYR A 136 1.47 -6.59 9.53
C TYR A 136 2.10 -5.23 9.86
N TRP A 137 1.42 -4.13 9.53
CA TRP A 137 1.90 -2.81 9.91
C TRP A 137 2.13 -2.64 11.41
N LYS A 138 1.20 -3.14 12.24
CA LYS A 138 1.35 -3.08 13.69
C LYS A 138 2.58 -3.83 14.20
N SER A 139 3.09 -4.85 13.49
CA SER A 139 4.28 -5.60 13.88
C SER A 139 5.60 -4.97 13.43
N ILE A 140 5.57 -3.99 12.53
CA ILE A 140 6.77 -3.25 12.09
C ILE A 140 7.32 -2.44 13.28
N LYS A 141 8.61 -2.67 13.57
CA LYS A 141 9.36 -2.00 14.64
C LYS A 141 10.22 -0.84 14.14
N ASP A 142 10.51 -0.80 12.84
CA ASP A 142 11.35 0.21 12.21
C ASP A 142 10.82 0.50 10.80
N ILE A 143 10.05 1.58 10.68
CA ILE A 143 9.37 1.97 9.43
C ILE A 143 10.39 2.55 8.45
N ASP A 144 11.29 3.42 8.91
CA ASP A 144 12.26 4.13 8.07
C ASP A 144 13.24 3.15 7.40
N THR A 145 13.68 2.12 8.12
CA THR A 145 14.55 1.08 7.54
C THR A 145 13.84 0.30 6.43
N ILE A 146 12.54 0.02 6.58
CA ILE A 146 11.77 -0.65 5.52
C ILE A 146 11.63 0.27 4.30
N ILE A 147 11.33 1.55 4.52
CA ILE A 147 11.23 2.54 3.44
C ILE A 147 12.56 2.63 2.69
N LYS A 148 13.67 2.92 3.38
CA LYS A 148 15.01 3.02 2.75
C LYS A 148 15.41 1.77 1.98
N LYS A 149 15.07 0.58 2.49
CA LYS A 149 15.35 -0.68 1.80
C LYS A 149 14.56 -0.86 0.51
N LYS A 150 13.32 -0.34 0.46
CA LYS A 150 12.39 -0.53 -0.66
C LYS A 150 12.35 0.64 -1.64
N VAL A 151 12.69 1.82 -1.17
CA VAL A 151 12.72 3.09 -1.91
C VAL A 151 14.02 3.80 -1.50
N PRO A 152 15.18 3.40 -2.06
CA PRO A 152 16.49 3.92 -1.63
C PRO A 152 16.70 5.41 -1.92
N ASP A 153 15.98 5.94 -2.91
CA ASP A 153 16.08 7.33 -3.36
C ASP A 153 15.16 8.30 -2.59
N PHE A 154 14.58 7.84 -1.46
CA PHE A 154 13.75 8.64 -0.54
C PHE A 154 14.49 8.94 0.76
#